data_AF-A0A0G1TYN4-F1
#
_entry.id   AF-A0A0G1TYN4-F1
#
_cell.length_a   1.000
_cell.length_b   1.000
_cell.length_c   1.000
_cell.angle_alpha   90.00
_cell.angle_beta   90.00
_cell.angle_gamma   90.00
#
_symmetry.space_group_name_H-M   'P 1'
#
loop_
_entity.id
_entity.type
_entity.pdbx_description
1 polymer ?
#
loop_
_entity_poly.entity_id
_entity_poly.type
_entity_poly.pdbx_seq_one_letter_code
_entity_poly.pdbx_strand_id
1 'polypeptide(L)'
;MALTAKHQDTSFNVGDIVRVKQQFQAGEKTQSQTFEGVVIAIKGRGIGKSFTVRKIGSDAVGVEKIWPLMSPNVLKVTVKKAGKVKRAKLYYLRQRIGKLALATKAS
;
A
#
# COMPACT_ATOMS: atom_id res chain seq x y z
N MET A 1 -11.69 -1.97 12.96
CA MET A 1 -10.91 -1.71 11.71
C MET A 1 -9.84 -2.79 11.61
N ALA A 2 -9.51 -3.27 10.42
CA ALA A 2 -8.50 -4.32 10.27
C ALA A 2 -7.10 -3.71 10.17
N LEU A 3 -6.17 -4.16 11.03
CA LEU A 3 -4.75 -3.84 10.92
C LEU A 3 -4.04 -4.71 9.88
N THR A 4 -4.63 -5.87 9.58
CA THR A 4 -4.05 -6.90 8.72
C THR A 4 -4.92 -7.14 7.49
N ALA A 5 -4.26 -7.32 6.36
CA ALA A 5 -4.85 -7.80 5.12
C ALA A 5 -4.08 -9.03 4.64
N LYS A 6 -4.81 -9.92 3.99
CA LYS A 6 -4.25 -11.06 3.25
C LYS A 6 -4.69 -10.91 1.81
N HIS A 7 -3.74 -10.99 0.89
CA HIS A 7 -3.99 -11.05 -0.54
C HIS A 7 -3.30 -12.29 -1.09
N GLN A 8 -4.08 -13.20 -1.67
CA GLN A 8 -3.64 -14.56 -2.00
C GLN A 8 -3.01 -15.19 -0.75
N ASP A 9 -1.70 -15.43 -0.74
CA ASP A 9 -0.98 -16.03 0.38
C ASP A 9 -0.15 -15.04 1.21
N THR A 10 -0.03 -13.79 0.77
CA THR A 10 0.75 -12.78 1.50
C THR A 10 -0.11 -12.03 2.49
N SER A 11 0.27 -12.10 3.78
CA SER A 11 -0.30 -11.26 4.83
C SER A 11 0.57 -10.02 5.04
N PHE A 12 -0.05 -8.86 5.19
CA PHE A 12 0.61 -7.59 5.44
C PHE A 12 -0.25 -6.68 6.30
N ASN A 13 0.41 -5.75 6.99
CA ASN A 13 -0.21 -4.87 7.95
C ASN A 13 -0.12 -3.41 7.53
N VAL A 14 -0.95 -2.57 8.15
CA VAL A 14 -0.73 -1.12 8.14
C VAL A 14 0.64 -0.83 8.73
N GLY A 15 1.44 0.00 8.08
CA GLY A 15 2.81 0.33 8.47
C GLY A 15 3.89 -0.43 7.69
N ASP A 16 3.54 -1.55 7.05
CA ASP A 16 4.49 -2.32 6.25
C ASP A 16 4.83 -1.60 4.94
N ILE A 17 6.07 -1.75 4.49
CA ILE A 17 6.49 -1.38 3.13
C ILE A 17 6.21 -2.57 2.22
N VAL A 18 5.32 -2.37 1.27
CA VAL A 18 4.90 -3.40 0.32
C VAL A 18 5.23 -2.99 -1.10
N ARG A 19 5.51 -3.99 -1.92
CA ARG A 19 5.64 -3.88 -3.36
C ARG A 19 4.44 -4.57 -4.00
N VAL A 20 3.61 -3.78 -4.68
CA VAL A 20 2.41 -4.22 -5.39
C VAL A 20 2.74 -4.30 -6.89
N LYS A 21 2.61 -5.47 -7.49
CA LYS A 21 2.66 -5.67 -8.94
C LYS A 21 1.24 -5.70 -9.46
N GLN A 22 0.91 -4.75 -10.33
CA GLN A 22 -0.41 -4.63 -10.97
C GLN A 22 -0.25 -4.79 -12.48
N GLN A 23 -1.20 -5.48 -13.11
CA GLN A 23 -1.35 -5.48 -14.57
C GLN A 23 -2.31 -4.38 -15.02
N PHE A 24 -1.98 -3.78 -16.15
CA PHE A 24 -2.81 -2.80 -16.84
C PHE A 24 -2.78 -3.11 -18.35
N GLN A 25 -3.91 -2.89 -19.00
CA GLN A 25 -4.03 -3.07 -20.44
C GLN A 25 -3.74 -1.73 -21.11
N ALA A 26 -2.74 -1.71 -22.00
CA ALA A 26 -2.38 -0.55 -22.80
C ALA A 26 -2.62 -0.91 -24.28
N GLY A 27 -3.85 -0.67 -24.75
CA GLY A 27 -4.31 -1.13 -26.07
C GLY A 27 -4.40 -2.65 -26.13
N GLU A 28 -3.70 -3.26 -27.07
CA GLU A 28 -3.68 -4.72 -27.27
C GLU A 28 -2.69 -5.46 -26.37
N LYS A 29 -1.74 -4.76 -25.74
CA LYS A 29 -0.70 -5.38 -24.91
C LYS A 29 -0.99 -5.19 -23.43
N THR A 30 -0.75 -6.26 -22.65
CA THR A 30 -0.80 -6.21 -21.19
C THR A 30 0.58 -5.83 -20.66
N GLN A 31 0.66 -4.79 -19.85
CA GLN A 31 1.89 -4.35 -19.21
C GLN A 31 1.75 -4.47 -17.69
N SER A 32 2.85 -4.76 -16.99
CA SER A 32 2.85 -4.82 -15.53
C SER A 32 3.60 -3.63 -14.92
N GLN A 33 2.96 -2.91 -14.00
CA GLN A 33 3.57 -1.83 -13.24
C GLN A 33 3.82 -2.31 -11.81
N THR A 34 4.95 -1.90 -11.24
CA THR A 34 5.27 -2.13 -9.85
C THR A 34 5.18 -0.83 -9.07
N PHE A 35 4.48 -0.85 -7.93
CA PHE A 35 4.38 0.27 -7.00
C PHE A 35 4.87 -0.16 -5.62
N GLU A 36 5.85 0.56 -5.08
CA GLU A 36 6.43 0.27 -3.76
C GLU A 36 6.21 1.46 -2.83
N GLY A 37 5.71 1.20 -1.62
CA GLY A 37 5.46 2.23 -0.64
C GLY A 37 4.92 1.66 0.67
N VAL A 38 4.55 2.55 1.59
CA VAL A 38 4.05 2.15 2.91
C VAL A 38 2.54 1.98 2.88
N VAL A 39 2.02 0.91 3.50
CA VAL A 39 0.58 0.72 3.69
C VAL A 39 0.11 1.68 4.77
N ILE A 40 -0.70 2.67 4.39
CA ILE A 40 -1.16 3.70 5.34
C ILE A 40 -2.55 3.40 5.91
N ALA A 41 -3.35 2.59 5.23
CA ALA A 41 -4.69 2.25 5.67
C ALA A 41 -5.16 0.96 5.01
N ILE A 42 -5.93 0.19 5.76
CA ILE A 42 -6.76 -0.91 5.26
C ILE A 42 -8.19 -0.60 5.67
N LYS A 43 -9.11 -0.58 4.69
CA LYS A 43 -10.52 -0.18 4.90
C LYS A 43 -11.48 -1.19 4.26
N GLY A 44 -12.75 -1.10 4.65
CA GLY A 44 -13.81 -1.97 4.14
C GLY A 44 -13.87 -3.33 4.83
N ARG A 45 -14.83 -4.15 4.38
CA ARG A 45 -15.09 -5.53 4.82
C ARG A 45 -15.47 -6.38 3.61
N GLY A 46 -15.27 -7.69 3.69
CA GLY A 46 -15.60 -8.64 2.62
C GLY A 46 -14.98 -8.23 1.28
N ILE A 47 -15.80 -8.25 0.22
CA ILE A 47 -15.43 -7.90 -1.16
C ILE A 47 -14.99 -6.44 -1.30
N GLY A 48 -15.57 -5.54 -0.50
CA GLY A 48 -15.22 -4.11 -0.48
C GLY A 48 -13.94 -3.77 0.29
N LYS A 49 -13.19 -4.78 0.76
CA LYS A 49 -11.95 -4.54 1.52
C LYS A 49 -10.84 -4.06 0.58
N SER A 50 -10.22 -2.93 0.91
CA SER A 50 -9.18 -2.30 0.11
C SER A 50 -8.02 -1.85 0.99
N PHE A 51 -6.85 -1.66 0.39
CA PHE A 51 -5.67 -1.14 1.06
C PHE A 51 -5.10 0.05 0.29
N THR A 52 -4.48 0.97 1.02
CA THR A 52 -3.90 2.20 0.47
C THR A 52 -2.40 2.19 0.72
N VAL A 53 -1.63 2.33 -0.35
CA VAL A 53 -0.17 2.43 -0.30
C VAL A 53 0.23 3.84 -0.69
N ARG A 54 1.14 4.43 0.08
CA ARG A 54 1.69 5.77 -0.15
C ARG A 54 3.18 5.67 -0.47
N LYS A 55 3.61 6.40 -1.50
CA LYS A 55 5.02 6.59 -1.88
C LYS A 55 5.26 8.09 -2.07
N ILE A 56 6.46 8.58 -1.73
CA ILE A 56 6.93 9.88 -2.22
C ILE A 56 7.61 9.64 -3.58
N GLY A 57 7.06 10.25 -4.63
CA GLY A 57 7.61 10.18 -5.97
C GLY A 57 8.92 10.95 -6.12
N SER A 58 9.57 10.80 -7.27
CA SER A 58 10.83 11.48 -7.59
C SER A 58 10.70 13.01 -7.53
N ASP A 59 9.54 13.54 -7.90
CA ASP A 59 9.24 14.98 -7.91
C ASP A 59 8.86 15.53 -6.52
N ALA A 60 9.20 14.80 -5.44
CA ALA A 60 8.77 15.05 -4.06
C ALA A 60 7.24 15.08 -3.83
N VAL A 61 6.45 14.70 -4.84
CA VAL A 61 4.99 14.60 -4.74
C VAL A 61 4.58 13.30 -4.06
N GLY A 62 3.70 13.39 -3.06
CA GLY A 62 3.13 12.22 -2.40
C GLY A 62 2.07 11.55 -3.25
N VAL A 63 2.34 10.34 -3.73
CA VAL A 63 1.41 9.53 -4.53
C VAL A 63 0.76 8.47 -3.64
N GLU A 64 -0.56 8.43 -3.65
CA GLU A 64 -1.34 7.38 -2.99
C GLU A 64 -2.07 6.56 -4.05
N LYS A 65 -1.98 5.23 -3.92
CA LYS A 65 -2.76 4.30 -4.73
C LYS A 65 -3.57 3.39 -3.83
N ILE A 66 -4.78 3.09 -4.27
CA ILE A 66 -5.74 2.27 -3.53
C ILE A 66 -6.05 1.05 -4.39
N TRP A 67 -5.94 -0.15 -3.81
CA TRP A 67 -6.31 -1.39 -4.47
C TRP A 67 -7.35 -2.15 -3.66
N PRO A 68 -8.39 -2.70 -4.32
CA PRO A 68 -9.23 -3.72 -3.72
C PRO A 68 -8.40 -4.98 -3.44
N LEU A 69 -8.62 -5.64 -2.30
CA LEU A 69 -7.89 -6.86 -1.95
C LEU A 69 -8.24 -8.05 -2.82
N MET A 70 -9.46 -8.11 -3.37
CA MET A 70 -9.88 -9.20 -4.26
C MET A 70 -9.73 -8.83 -5.74
N SER A 71 -9.00 -7.77 -6.08
CA SER A 71 -8.85 -7.36 -7.48
C SER A 71 -7.98 -8.38 -8.26
N PRO A 72 -8.45 -8.89 -9.42
CA PRO A 72 -7.65 -9.76 -10.28
C PRO A 72 -6.51 -9.01 -10.98
N ASN A 73 -6.55 -7.67 -10.98
CA ASN A 73 -5.51 -6.85 -11.59
C ASN A 73 -4.26 -6.77 -10.71
N VAL A 74 -4.35 -7.10 -9.42
CA VAL A 74 -3.20 -7.20 -8.54
C VAL A 74 -2.60 -8.60 -8.71
N LEU A 75 -1.46 -8.67 -9.39
CA LEU A 75 -0.79 -9.94 -9.67
C LEU A 75 -0.09 -10.50 -8.45
N LYS A 76 0.58 -9.63 -7.68
CA LYS A 76 1.35 -10.03 -6.51
C LYS A 76 1.55 -8.87 -5.54
N VAL A 77 1.48 -9.16 -4.24
CA VAL A 77 1.91 -8.26 -3.17
C VAL A 77 3.07 -8.90 -2.43
N THR A 78 4.18 -8.18 -2.30
CA THR A 78 5.38 -8.62 -1.58
C THR A 78 5.67 -7.67 -0.43
N VAL A 79 5.83 -8.20 0.79
CA VAL A 79 6.28 -7.39 1.94
C VAL A 79 7.80 -7.22 1.83
N LYS A 80 8.27 -5.97 1.76
CA LYS A 80 9.69 -5.64 1.68
C LYS A 80 10.28 -5.33 3.05
N LYS A 81 9.49 -4.66 3.91
CA LYS A 81 9.88 -4.34 5.28
C LYS A 81 8.64 -4.32 6.16
N ALA A 82 8.69 -5.04 7.28
CA ALA A 82 7.67 -4.95 8.29
C ALA A 82 7.78 -3.63 9.07
N GLY A 83 6.66 -2.98 9.33
CA GLY A 83 6.59 -1.75 10.10
C GLY A 83 5.72 -1.91 11.34
N LYS A 84 6.25 -1.59 12.51
CA LYS A 84 5.47 -1.60 13.76
C LYS A 84 4.80 -0.25 13.97
N VAL A 85 3.47 -0.24 13.97
CA VAL A 85 2.67 0.96 14.22
C VAL A 85 1.57 0.67 15.22
N LYS A 86 1.17 1.67 16.00
CA LYS A 86 0.04 1.55 16.94
C LYS A 86 -1.29 2.02 16.33
N ARG A 87 -1.23 2.88 15.30
CA ARG A 87 -2.41 3.47 14.66
C ARG A 87 -2.90 2.61 13.50
N ALA A 88 -4.22 2.40 13.41
CA ALA A 88 -4.84 1.69 12.31
C ALA A 88 -4.84 2.45 10.97
N LYS A 89 -4.63 3.78 11.01
CA LYS A 89 -4.52 4.63 9.83
C LYS A 89 -3.40 5.65 10.03
N LEU A 90 -2.49 5.72 9.09
CA LEU A 90 -1.27 6.54 9.15
C LEU A 90 -1.42 7.84 8.33
N TYR A 91 -2.61 8.45 8.33
CA TYR A 91 -2.87 9.66 7.56
C TYR A 91 -2.00 10.85 7.97
N TYR A 92 -1.45 10.85 9.18
CA TYR A 92 -0.46 11.83 9.62
C TYR A 92 0.79 11.86 8.71
N LEU A 93 1.10 10.77 7.98
CA LEU A 93 2.21 10.75 7.02
C LEU A 93 1.98 11.66 5.81
N ARG A 94 0.75 12.12 5.57
CA ARG A 94 0.42 13.08 4.49
C ARG A 94 1.00 14.46 4.75
N GLN A 95 1.09 14.85 6.02
CA GLN A 95 1.58 16.16 6.45
C GLN A 95 3.09 16.16 6.70
N ARG A 96 3.75 15.01 6.63
CA ARG A 96 5.19 14.89 6.86
C ARG A 96 5.96 15.00 5.54
N ILE A 97 7.14 15.60 5.61
CA ILE A 97 8.02 15.88 4.47
C ILE A 97 9.34 15.13 4.63
N GLY A 98 9.98 14.80 3.51
CA GLY A 98 11.31 14.19 3.47
C GLY A 98 11.38 12.84 4.18
N LYS A 99 12.45 12.61 4.95
CA LYS A 99 12.68 11.34 5.66
C LYS A 99 11.58 10.99 6.66
N LEU A 100 10.89 11.99 7.22
CA LEU A 100 9.81 11.81 8.17
C LEU A 100 8.51 11.31 7.53
N ALA A 101 8.32 11.52 6.22
CA ALA A 101 7.16 11.05 5.45
C ALA A 101 7.13 9.52 5.30
N LEU A 102 8.30 8.89 5.41
CA LEU A 102 8.47 7.43 5.36
C LEU A 102 8.60 6.80 6.75
N ALA A 103 8.85 7.61 7.78
CA ALA A 103 9.08 7.15 9.13
C ALA A 103 7.76 6.83 9.85
N THR A 104 7.43 5.54 9.89
CA THR A 104 6.41 4.98 10.77
C THR A 104 6.96 4.93 12.19
N LYS A 105 6.63 5.93 13.03
CA LYS A 105 7.04 5.92 14.44
C LYS A 105 6.18 4.91 15.21
N ALA A 106 6.83 4.02 15.95
CA ALA A 106 6.19 3.24 17.00
C ALA A 106 6.05 4.11 18.26
N SER A 107 5.25 5.18 18.20
CA SER A 107 4.90 5.95 19.40
C SER A 107 3.75 5.28 20.12
#